data_AF-A0A815L473-F1
#
_entry.id   AF-A0A815L473-F1
#
_cell.length_a   1.000
_cell.length_b   1.000
_cell.length_c   1.000
_cell.angle_alpha   90.00
_cell.angle_beta   90.00
_cell.angle_gamma   90.00
#
_symmetry.space_group_name_H-M   'P 1'
#
loop_
_entity.id
_entity.type
_entity.pdbx_description
1 polymer ?
#
loop_
_entity_poly.entity_id
_entity_poly.type
_entity_poly.pdbx_seq_one_letter_code
_entity_poly.pdbx_strand_id
1 'polypeptide(L)'
;MYSNDLSQGAYFADEPRKSHGYTAAEGTDQTRVMFYNEVLLGKESIQNTTNNSLAAAPKDHHSVRGTQFQYTKYIVYRYGQALPYLKIVYKSSFLKNIAFS
;
A
#
# COMPACT_ATOMS: atom_id res chain seq x y z
N MET A 1 -5.48 14.81 4.89
CA MET A 1 -4.59 13.68 5.24
C MET A 1 -3.34 13.85 4.39
N TYR A 2 -2.20 14.20 4.97
CA TYR A 2 -0.99 14.49 4.21
C TYR A 2 -0.48 13.21 3.54
N SER A 3 -0.45 13.20 2.20
CA SER A 3 0.11 12.13 1.37
C SER A 3 1.64 12.13 1.52
N ASN A 4 2.16 11.36 2.48
CA ASN A 4 3.58 10.98 2.51
C ASN A 4 3.83 9.90 1.45
N ASP A 5 3.58 10.28 0.20
CA ASP A 5 3.65 9.41 -0.97
C ASP A 5 4.98 9.62 -1.66
N LEU A 6 5.85 8.62 -1.48
CA LEU A 6 7.22 8.52 -2.00
C LEU A 6 7.40 8.73 -3.51
N SER A 7 6.35 8.92 -4.32
CA SER A 7 6.38 8.87 -5.78
C SER A 7 4.98 8.99 -6.45
N GLN A 8 4.95 9.03 -7.78
CA GLN A 8 3.71 8.91 -8.59
C GLN A 8 3.36 7.46 -9.03
N GLY A 9 3.93 6.44 -8.38
CA GLY A 9 3.72 5.03 -8.75
C GLY A 9 2.52 4.35 -8.10
N ALA A 10 2.32 3.07 -8.42
CA ALA A 10 1.37 2.20 -7.75
C ALA A 10 1.99 1.62 -6.47
N TYR A 11 1.28 1.77 -5.35
CA TYR A 11 1.75 1.39 -4.01
C TYR A 11 1.24 0.03 -3.59
N PHE A 12 2.14 -0.78 -3.04
CA PHE A 12 1.85 -2.09 -2.48
C PHE A 12 2.47 -2.20 -1.08
N ALA A 13 1.86 -3.00 -0.23
CA ALA A 13 2.32 -3.30 1.12
C ALA A 13 2.20 -4.79 1.38
N ASP A 14 3.14 -5.32 2.15
CA ASP A 14 3.13 -6.69 2.67
C ASP A 14 2.14 -6.87 3.82
N GLU A 15 1.90 -5.81 4.60
CA GLU A 15 0.95 -5.80 5.72
C GLU A 15 -0.47 -5.38 5.28
N PRO A 16 -1.48 -6.28 5.36
CA PRO A 16 -2.87 -5.98 4.98
C PRO A 16 -3.47 -4.81 5.77
N ARG A 17 -3.10 -4.64 7.05
CA ARG A 17 -3.60 -3.51 7.87
C ARG A 17 -3.20 -2.15 7.28
N LYS A 18 -2.02 -2.07 6.65
CA LYS A 18 -1.57 -0.85 6.00
C LYS A 18 -2.43 -0.54 4.79
N SER A 19 -2.67 -1.52 3.93
CA SER A 19 -3.55 -1.40 2.75
C SER A 19 -4.99 -1.07 3.15
N HIS A 20 -5.49 -1.69 4.22
CA HIS A 20 -6.81 -1.38 4.80
C HIS A 20 -6.93 0.08 5.21
N GLY A 21 -5.88 0.67 5.80
CA GLY A 21 -5.87 2.08 6.21
C GLY A 21 -6.01 3.09 5.06
N TYR A 22 -5.90 2.65 3.80
CA TYR A 22 -6.17 3.47 2.61
C TYR A 22 -7.63 3.39 2.12
N THR A 23 -8.47 2.59 2.78
CA THR A 23 -9.91 2.55 2.51
C THR A 23 -10.64 3.66 3.28
N ALA A 24 -11.93 3.89 2.95
CA ALA A 24 -12.74 4.92 3.61
C ALA A 24 -12.76 4.74 5.15
N ALA A 25 -12.89 5.86 5.88
CA ALA A 25 -12.91 5.85 7.34
C ALA A 25 -13.98 4.88 7.89
N GLU A 26 -13.65 4.20 8.98
CA GLU A 26 -14.60 3.33 9.67
C GLU A 26 -15.73 4.18 10.26
N GLY A 27 -16.96 3.90 9.86
CA GLY A 27 -18.13 4.66 10.30
C GLY A 27 -19.47 4.00 9.99
N THR A 28 -19.47 2.98 9.14
CA THR A 28 -20.64 2.13 8.84
C THR A 28 -20.13 0.73 8.50
N ASP A 29 -20.98 -0.29 8.67
CA ASP A 29 -20.70 -1.64 8.16
C ASP A 29 -20.49 -1.56 6.65
N GLN A 30 -19.23 -1.60 6.24
CA GLN A 30 -18.85 -1.41 4.84
C GLN A 30 -18.26 -2.70 4.29
N THR A 31 -18.77 -3.11 3.14
CA THR A 31 -18.09 -4.11 2.32
C THR A 31 -16.90 -3.45 1.63
N ARG A 32 -15.71 -4.00 1.84
CA ARG A 32 -14.44 -3.51 1.31
C ARG A 32 -13.82 -4.53 0.39
N VAL A 33 -12.99 -4.03 -0.52
CA VAL A 33 -12.25 -4.84 -1.48
C VAL A 33 -10.76 -4.57 -1.29
N MET A 34 -9.96 -5.64 -1.25
CA MET A 34 -8.51 -5.59 -1.30
C MET A 34 -8.02 -6.50 -2.42
N PHE A 35 -7.06 -6.03 -3.21
CA PHE A 35 -6.38 -6.84 -4.21
C PHE A 35 -5.04 -7.31 -3.66
N TYR A 36 -4.84 -8.63 -3.66
CA TYR A 36 -3.54 -9.25 -3.46
C TYR A 36 -2.96 -9.52 -4.85
N ASN A 37 -1.78 -8.97 -5.10
CA ASN A 37 -1.14 -8.99 -6.41
C ASN A 37 0.23 -9.65 -6.27
N GLU A 38 0.62 -10.44 -7.27
CA GLU A 38 2.02 -10.78 -7.47
C GLU A 38 2.71 -9.59 -8.14
N VAL A 39 3.75 -9.05 -7.50
CA VAL A 39 4.43 -7.84 -7.96
C VAL A 39 5.86 -8.17 -8.39
N LEU A 40 6.13 -7.95 -9.67
CA LEU A 40 7.44 -8.12 -10.30
C LEU A 40 8.36 -6.94 -9.93
N LEU A 41 8.95 -6.99 -8.73
CA LEU A 41 9.78 -5.91 -8.19
C LEU A 41 11.11 -5.74 -8.93
N GLY A 42 11.66 -6.81 -9.50
CA GLY A 42 12.97 -6.79 -10.15
C GLY A 42 14.06 -6.27 -9.21
N LYS A 43 15.00 -5.49 -9.75
CA LYS A 43 16.02 -4.79 -8.94
C LYS A 43 15.42 -3.59 -8.21
N GLU A 44 15.41 -3.62 -6.88
CA GLU A 44 14.77 -2.63 -6.01
C GLU A 44 15.73 -1.48 -5.64
N SER A 45 15.25 -0.23 -5.73
CA SER A 45 15.94 0.91 -5.13
C SER A 45 15.44 1.12 -3.71
N ILE A 46 16.32 0.98 -2.72
CA ILE A 46 15.98 1.14 -1.31
C ILE A 46 15.95 2.63 -0.97
N GLN A 47 14.83 3.10 -0.43
CA GLN A 47 14.64 4.48 0.01
C GLN A 47 14.39 4.50 1.51
N ASN A 48 15.26 5.22 2.21
CA ASN A 48 15.19 5.39 3.67
C ASN A 48 14.52 6.71 4.07
N THR A 49 14.20 7.57 3.11
CA THR A 49 13.56 8.86 3.36
C THR A 49 12.42 9.07 2.38
N THR A 50 11.51 9.97 2.73
CA THR A 50 10.42 10.39 1.85
C THR A 50 10.99 11.19 0.67
N ASN A 51 10.68 10.78 -0.56
CA ASN A 51 11.08 11.50 -1.78
C ASN A 51 9.92 11.62 -2.78
N ASN A 52 9.01 12.56 -2.56
CA ASN A 52 7.81 12.72 -3.37
C ASN A 52 8.07 13.19 -4.83
N SER A 53 9.34 13.45 -5.20
CA SER A 53 9.72 13.87 -6.55
C SER A 53 9.89 12.71 -7.54
N LEU A 54 9.88 11.46 -7.06
CA LEU A 54 10.07 10.30 -7.92
C LEU A 54 8.86 10.08 -8.85
N ALA A 55 9.07 10.32 -10.15
CA ALA A 55 8.12 9.97 -11.20
C ALA A 55 8.42 8.59 -11.83
N ALA A 56 9.60 8.01 -11.53
CA ALA A 56 10.05 6.72 -12.02
C ALA A 56 10.98 6.05 -11.00
N ALA A 57 11.22 4.75 -11.15
CA ALA A 57 12.27 4.07 -10.40
C ALA A 57 13.64 4.70 -10.76
N PRO A 58 14.56 4.86 -9.78
CA PRO A 58 15.91 5.34 -10.05
C PRO A 58 16.60 4.52 -11.14
N LYS A 59 17.59 5.14 -11.80
CA LYS A 59 18.35 4.51 -12.89
C LYS A 59 18.84 3.11 -12.49
N ASP A 60 18.73 2.16 -13.40
CA ASP A 60 19.12 0.75 -13.23
C ASP A 60 18.34 -0.02 -12.16
N HIS A 61 17.16 0.48 -11.78
CA HIS A 61 16.21 -0.17 -10.89
C HIS A 61 14.82 -0.26 -11.55
N HIS A 62 13.98 -1.14 -11.03
CA HIS A 62 12.66 -1.46 -11.58
C HIS A 62 11.52 -1.11 -10.61
N SER A 63 11.84 -0.96 -9.34
CA SER A 63 10.89 -0.63 -8.27
C SER A 63 11.59 0.16 -7.17
N VAL A 64 10.80 0.70 -6.25
CA VAL A 64 11.29 1.34 -5.03
C VAL A 64 10.76 0.58 -3.82
N ARG A 65 11.63 0.35 -2.84
CA ARG A 65 11.28 -0.21 -1.53
C ARG A 65 11.55 0.82 -0.43
N GLY A 66 10.51 1.22 0.30
CA GLY A 66 10.62 2.08 1.46
C GLY A 66 10.80 1.26 2.75
N THR A 67 11.90 1.45 3.47
CA THR A 67 12.29 0.59 4.62
C THR A 67 12.30 1.27 5.99
N GLN A 68 12.33 2.60 6.08
CA GLN A 68 12.33 3.33 7.37
C GLN A 68 10.95 3.83 7.81
N PHE A 69 9.88 3.21 7.30
CA PHE A 69 8.51 3.54 7.69
C PHE A 69 7.97 2.44 8.61
N GLN A 70 6.89 2.74 9.35
CA GLN A 70 6.20 1.75 10.20
C GLN A 70 5.84 0.45 9.46
N TYR A 71 5.65 0.54 8.13
CA TYR A 71 5.37 -0.59 7.25
C TYR A 71 6.24 -0.49 6.01
N THR A 72 6.73 -1.63 5.53
CA THR A 72 7.40 -1.70 4.23
C THR A 72 6.42 -1.29 3.15
N LYS A 73 6.87 -0.44 2.22
CA LYS A 73 6.11 -0.06 1.03
C LYS A 73 6.90 -0.40 -0.21
N TYR A 74 6.20 -0.91 -1.21
CA TYR A 74 6.76 -1.18 -2.53
C TYR A 74 6.06 -0.30 -3.56
N ILE A 75 6.81 0.18 -4.53
CA ILE A 75 6.32 1.06 -5.57
C ILE A 75 6.79 0.53 -6.91
N VAL A 76 5.84 0.35 -7.83
CA VAL A 76 6.11 0.09 -9.24
C VAL A 76 5.53 1.20 -10.10
N TYR A 77 6.19 1.49 -11.22
CA TYR A 77 5.83 2.60 -12.11
C TYR A 77 5.20 2.13 -13.42
N ARG A 78 5.13 0.82 -13.63
CA ARG A 78 4.50 0.20 -14.81
C ARG A 78 3.46 -0.80 -14.34
N TYR A 79 2.22 -0.64 -14.78
CA TYR A 79 1.11 -1.52 -14.36
C TYR A 79 1.33 -2.99 -14.73
N GLY A 80 2.07 -3.28 -15.81
CA GLY A 80 2.44 -4.66 -16.17
C GLY A 80 3.32 -5.38 -15.15
N GLN A 81 3.86 -4.69 -14.15
CA GLN A 81 4.60 -5.30 -13.04
C GLN A 81 3.68 -5.82 -11.92
N ALA A 82 2.40 -5.48 -11.90
CA ALA A 82 1.46 -5.91 -10.87
C ALA A 82 0.42 -6.84 -11.50
N LEU A 83 0.47 -8.12 -11.15
CA LEU A 83 -0.42 -9.16 -11.64
C LEU A 83 -1.48 -9.44 -10.57
N PRO A 84 -2.76 -9.13 -10.81
CA PRO A 84 -3.82 -9.45 -9.86
C PRO A 84 -3.90 -10.96 -9.64
N TYR A 85 -3.77 -11.38 -8.38
CA TYR A 85 -3.79 -12.79 -8.01
C TYR A 85 -5.08 -13.16 -7.28
N LEU A 86 -5.48 -12.36 -6.28
CA LEU A 86 -6.69 -12.60 -5.50
C LEU A 86 -7.43 -11.30 -5.21
N LYS A 87 -8.77 -11.35 -5.34
CA LYS A 87 -9.67 -10.31 -4.85
C LYS A 87 -10.27 -10.75 -3.52
N ILE A 88 -9.97 -10.01 -2.46
CA ILE A 88 -10.49 -10.25 -1.12
C ILE A 88 -11.65 -9.28 -0.89
N VAL A 89 -12.83 -9.81 -0.61
CA VAL A 89 -14.01 -9.04 -0.22
C VAL A 89 -14.31 -9.32 1.24
N TYR A 90 -14.35 -8.28 2.08
CA TYR A 90 -14.54 -8.44 3.52
C TYR A 90 -15.43 -7.32 4.07
N LYS A 91 -16.10 -7.59 5.19
CA LYS A 91 -16.81 -6.55 5.95
C LYS A 91 -15.86 -5.98 6.99
N SER A 92 -15.73 -4.66 7.01
CA SER A 92 -15.11 -3.93 8.12
C SER A 92 -16.24 -3.48 9.04
N SER A 93 -16.19 -3.96 10.28
CA SER A 93 -17.14 -3.62 11.32
C SER A 93 -16.43 -2.81 12.40
N PHE A 94 -16.96 -1.64 12.72
CA PHE A 94 -16.52 -0.88 13.88
C PHE A 94 -17.02 -1.59 15.14
N LEU A 95 -16.13 -2.26 15.88
CA LEU A 95 -16.47 -2.73 17.22
C LEU A 95 -16.64 -1.51 18.12
N LYS A 96 -17.89 -1.13 18.43
CA LYS A 96 -18.15 -0.28 19.59
C LYS A 96 -17.60 -1.03 20.80
N ASN A 97 -16.56 -0.49 21.43
CA ASN A 97 -16.23 -0.87 22.79
C ASN A 97 -17.47 -0.58 23.65
N ILE A 98 -18.26 -1.60 23.93
CA ILE A 98 -19.27 -1.55 24.97
C ILE A 98 -18.47 -1.59 26.27
N ALA A 99 -18.13 -0.41 26.80
CA ALA A 99 -17.71 -0.31 28.18
C ALA A 99 -18.90 -0.80 29.02
N PHE A 100 -18.74 -1.96 29.66
CA PHE A 100 -19.61 -2.34 30.76
C PHE A 100 -19.35 -1.32 31.87
N SER A 101 -20.35 -0.49 32.13
CA SER A 101 -20.43 0.44 33.26
C SER A 101 -20.50 -0.32 34.58
#